data_AF-A0A0F9IY09-F1
#
_entry.id   AF-A0A0F9IY09-F1
#
_cell.length_a   1.000
_cell.length_b   1.000
_cell.length_c   1.000
_cell.angle_alpha   90.00
_cell.angle_beta   90.00
_cell.angle_gamma   90.00
#
_symmetry.space_group_name_H-M   'P 1'
#
loop_
_entity.id
_entity.type
_entity.pdbx_description
1 polymer ?
#
loop_
_entity_poly.entity_id
_entity_poly.type
_entity_poly.pdbx_seq_one_letter_code
_entity_poly.pdbx_strand_id
1 'polypeptide(L)'
;MIRFLIDTTVAKPDIYGNCYSYSIVTSTKTGNTIAINSGAMSSGGNVTAILRRVGFEWSEIHYSESVIPIRQFNARLAGLADPVHEHLVTAVTLLALENGKVKV
;
A
#
# COMPACT_ATOMS: atom_id res chain seq x y z
N MET A 1 -20.09 0.12 0.01
CA MET A 1 -19.53 0.05 -1.36
C MET A 1 -18.02 0.11 -1.22
N ILE A 2 -17.26 -0.70 -1.95
CA ILE A 2 -15.79 -0.67 -1.91
C ILE A 2 -15.30 0.62 -2.57
N ARG A 3 -14.46 1.38 -1.86
CA ARG A 3 -13.86 2.66 -2.27
C ARG A 3 -12.40 2.53 -2.64
N PHE A 4 -11.68 1.61 -1.99
CA PHE A 4 -10.27 1.39 -2.24
C PHE A 4 -9.96 -0.09 -2.44
N LEU A 5 -9.09 -0.36 -3.40
CA LEU A 5 -8.41 -1.64 -3.55
C LEU A 5 -6.98 -1.42 -3.06
N ILE A 6 -6.54 -2.23 -2.10
CA ILE A 6 -5.19 -2.18 -1.54
C ILE A 6 -4.56 -3.55 -1.73
N ASP A 7 -3.60 -3.62 -2.64
CA ASP A 7 -2.84 -4.83 -2.92
C ASP A 7 -1.43 -4.69 -2.34
N THR A 8 -1.19 -5.37 -1.23
CA THR A 8 0.09 -5.34 -0.53
C THR A 8 0.96 -6.51 -0.98
N THR A 9 2.20 -6.23 -1.34
CA THR A 9 3.22 -7.25 -1.54
C THR A 9 4.24 -7.15 -0.42
N VAL A 10 4.53 -8.29 0.21
CA VAL A 10 5.43 -8.41 1.34
C VAL A 10 6.59 -9.33 0.95
N ALA A 11 7.82 -8.90 1.22
CA ALA A 11 8.98 -9.75 1.13
C ALA A 11 9.02 -10.73 2.30
N LYS A 12 9.31 -12.01 2.05
CA LYS A 12 9.59 -12.97 3.12
C LYS A 12 10.69 -12.42 4.05
N PRO A 13 10.57 -12.64 5.37
CA PRO A 13 11.58 -12.18 6.32
C PRO A 13 12.97 -12.71 5.95
N ASP A 14 13.98 -11.85 6.08
CA ASP A 14 15.37 -12.28 5.99
C ASP A 14 15.81 -13.03 7.25
N ILE A 15 17.07 -13.47 7.29
CA ILE A 15 17.65 -14.19 8.44
C ILE A 15 17.71 -13.33 9.72
N TYR A 16 17.53 -12.01 9.61
CA TYR A 16 17.50 -11.07 10.72
C TYR A 16 16.06 -10.70 11.13
N GLY A 17 15.06 -11.29 10.47
CA GLY A 17 13.65 -10.99 10.70
C GLY A 17 13.16 -9.71 10.03
N ASN A 18 13.96 -9.06 9.18
CA ASN A 18 13.51 -7.88 8.44
C ASN A 18 12.53 -8.29 7.35
N CYS A 19 11.40 -7.60 7.30
CA CYS A 19 10.36 -7.80 6.31
C CYS A 19 10.14 -6.48 5.56
N TYR A 20 9.94 -6.52 4.25
CA TYR A 20 9.71 -5.31 3.44
C TYR A 20 8.34 -5.36 2.81
N SER A 21 7.71 -4.22 2.58
CA SER A 21 6.41 -4.20 1.89
C SER A 21 6.23 -2.97 1.01
N TYR A 22 5.45 -3.15 -0.05
CA TYR A 22 4.86 -2.06 -0.80
C TYR A 22 3.37 -2.34 -1.00
N SER A 23 2.58 -1.30 -1.17
CA SER A 23 1.15 -1.38 -1.46
C SER A 23 0.86 -0.66 -2.77
N ILE A 24 0.00 -1.25 -3.59
CA ILE A 24 -0.65 -0.56 -4.70
C ILE A 24 -2.05 -0.21 -4.24
N VAL A 25 -2.38 1.07 -4.29
CA VAL A 25 -3.67 1.58 -3.83
C VAL A 25 -4.41 2.17 -5.00
N THR A 26 -5.61 1.66 -5.27
CA THR A 26 -6.49 2.14 -6.34
C THR A 26 -7.78 2.68 -5.74
N SER A 27 -8.14 3.91 -6.11
CA SER A 27 -9.44 4.50 -5.81
C SER A 27 -10.47 3.97 -6.81
N THR A 28 -11.52 3.30 -6.34
CA THR A 28 -12.60 2.81 -7.22
C THR A 28 -13.46 3.95 -7.77
N LYS A 29 -13.45 5.11 -7.10
CA LYS A 29 -14.17 6.31 -7.52
C LYS A 29 -13.49 7.01 -8.69
N THR A 30 -12.15 7.12 -8.66
CA THR A 30 -11.38 7.91 -9.65
C THR A 30 -10.59 7.06 -10.63
N GLY A 31 -10.38 5.77 -10.34
CA GLY A 31 -9.49 4.89 -11.11
C GLY A 31 -8.00 5.17 -10.88
N ASN A 32 -7.65 6.23 -10.15
CA ASN A 32 -6.27 6.59 -9.89
C ASN A 32 -5.59 5.53 -9.02
N THR A 33 -4.35 5.23 -9.37
CA THR A 33 -3.53 4.24 -8.68
C THR A 33 -2.24 4.89 -8.22
N ILE A 34 -1.79 4.53 -7.03
CA ILE A 34 -0.53 4.98 -6.44
C ILE A 34 0.23 3.79 -5.87
N ALA A 35 1.53 3.76 -6.08
CA ALA A 35 2.44 2.80 -5.46
C ALA A 35 3.07 3.43 -4.21
N ILE A 36 3.04 2.71 -3.10
CA ILE A 36 3.54 3.17 -1.81
C ILE A 36 4.55 2.14 -1.30
N ASN A 37 5.82 2.53 -1.17
CA ASN A 37 6.84 1.68 -0.58
C ASN A 37 6.87 1.94 0.93
N SER A 38 6.42 0.94 1.69
CA SER A 38 6.34 1.02 3.15
C SER A 38 7.66 0.67 3.83
N GLY A 39 8.70 0.32 3.06
CA GLY A 39 10.05 0.09 3.58
C GLY A 39 10.13 -1.16 4.47
N ALA A 40 11.14 -1.16 5.35
CA ALA A 40 11.34 -2.22 6.32
C ALA A 40 10.28 -2.11 7.44
N MET A 41 9.58 -3.22 7.68
CA MET A 41 8.59 -3.37 8.72
C MET A 41 8.93 -4.59 9.57
N SER A 42 8.83 -4.45 10.90
CA SER A 42 9.09 -5.55 11.84
C SER A 42 7.94 -6.56 11.93
N SER A 43 6.75 -6.22 11.45
CA SER A 43 5.59 -7.12 11.33
C SER A 43 4.43 -6.38 10.67
N GLY A 44 3.82 -6.95 9.63
CA GLY A 44 2.47 -6.66 9.10
C GLY A 44 1.97 -5.21 9.07
N GLY A 45 1.83 -4.66 7.85
CA GLY A 45 1.31 -3.33 7.51
C GLY A 45 0.23 -2.79 8.45
N ASN A 46 0.45 -1.59 9.01
CA ASN A 46 -0.40 -0.88 9.97
C ASN A 46 -1.66 -0.25 9.32
N VAL A 47 -2.32 -0.95 8.39
CA VAL A 47 -3.51 -0.47 7.67
C VAL A 47 -4.64 -0.13 8.67
N THR A 48 -4.75 -0.91 9.75
CA THR A 48 -5.81 -0.81 10.76
C THR A 48 -5.85 0.53 11.51
N ALA A 49 -4.70 1.11 11.85
CA ALA A 49 -4.63 2.37 12.59
C ALA A 49 -5.05 3.58 11.73
N ILE A 50 -4.99 3.42 10.41
CA ILE A 50 -5.15 4.51 9.45
C ILE A 50 -6.62 4.74 9.09
N LEU A 51 -7.42 3.67 9.02
CA LEU A 51 -8.83 3.73 8.59
C LEU A 51 -9.71 4.58 9.51
N ARG A 52 -9.53 4.44 10.83
CA ARG A 52 -10.35 5.16 11.83
C ARG A 52 -10.20 6.68 11.79
N ARG A 53 -9.04 7.21 11.33
CA ARG A 53 -8.79 8.66 11.29
C ARG A 53 -9.47 9.39 10.14
N VAL A 54 -9.89 8.68 9.10
CA VAL A 54 -10.50 9.27 7.89
C VAL A 54 -11.98 8.96 7.75
N GLY A 55 -12.57 8.34 8.77
CA GLY A 55 -13.96 7.89 8.71
C GLY A 55 -14.17 6.81 7.66
N PHE A 56 -13.13 6.03 7.36
CA PHE A 56 -13.27 4.83 6.52
C PHE A 56 -13.52 3.61 7.39
N GLU A 57 -14.47 2.81 6.96
CA GLU A 57 -14.75 1.50 7.51
C GLU A 57 -14.00 0.42 6.74
N TRP A 58 -13.68 -0.69 7.41
CA TRP A 58 -13.06 -1.85 6.75
C TRP A 58 -13.91 -2.38 5.59
N SER A 59 -15.23 -2.22 5.65
CA SER A 59 -16.17 -2.61 4.58
C SER A 59 -16.07 -1.76 3.31
N GLU A 60 -15.37 -0.62 3.36
CA GLU A 60 -15.08 0.23 2.21
C GLU A 60 -13.77 -0.15 1.51
N ILE A 61 -13.05 -1.17 1.99
CA ILE A 61 -11.73 -1.53 1.49
C ILE A 61 -11.70 -3.00 1.10
N HIS A 62 -11.24 -3.27 -0.11
CA HIS A 62 -10.77 -4.59 -0.47
C HIS A 62 -9.26 -4.64 -0.22
N TYR A 63 -8.84 -5.52 0.67
CA TYR A 63 -7.43 -5.74 1.00
C TYR A 63 -6.98 -7.10 0.50
N SER A 64 -5.88 -7.13 -0.23
CA SER A 64 -5.19 -8.37 -0.58
C SER A 64 -3.72 -8.27 -0.17
N GLU A 65 -3.15 -9.42 0.18
CA GLU A 65 -1.74 -9.51 0.55
C GLU A 65 -1.09 -10.71 -0.14
N SER A 66 0.12 -10.50 -0.66
CA SER A 66 0.95 -11.57 -1.20
C SER A 66 2.34 -11.55 -0.60
N VAL A 67 2.85 -12.74 -0.26
CA VAL A 67 4.18 -12.89 0.33
C VAL A 67 5.12 -13.59 -0.66
N ILE A 68 6.22 -12.94 -1.01
CA ILE A 68 7.17 -13.42 -2.04
C ILE A 68 8.63 -13.37 -1.58
N PRO A 69 9.54 -14.16 -2.16
CA PRO A 69 10.97 -14.05 -1.86
C PRO A 69 11.52 -12.65 -2.17
N ILE A 70 12.48 -12.16 -1.36
CA ILE A 70 13.05 -10.81 -1.47
C ILE A 70 13.57 -10.47 -2.89
N ARG A 71 14.14 -11.45 -3.60
CA ARG A 71 14.61 -11.25 -4.98
C ARG A 71 13.46 -10.89 -5.93
N GLN A 72 12.31 -11.55 -5.78
CA GLN A 72 11.11 -11.24 -6.58
C GLN A 72 10.49 -9.92 -6.14
N PHE A 73 10.51 -9.62 -4.84
CA PHE A 73 10.07 -8.33 -4.30
C PHE A 73 10.86 -7.17 -4.90
N ASN A 74 12.19 -7.21 -4.84
CA ASN A 74 13.04 -6.15 -5.40
C ASN A 74 12.82 -5.97 -6.90
N ALA A 75 12.65 -7.06 -7.64
CA ALA A 75 12.36 -7.00 -9.08
C ALA A 75 11.00 -6.34 -9.38
N ARG A 76 9.97 -6.63 -8.57
CA ARG A 76 8.65 -5.99 -8.72
C ARG A 76 8.68 -4.53 -8.30
N LEU A 77 9.34 -4.21 -7.17
CA LEU A 77 9.49 -2.85 -6.67
C LEU A 77 10.18 -1.94 -7.69
N ALA A 78 11.25 -2.42 -8.32
CA ALA A 78 11.96 -1.70 -9.37
C ALA A 78 11.12 -1.48 -10.65
N GLY A 79 10.06 -2.28 -10.85
CA GLY A 79 9.13 -2.16 -11.96
C GLY A 79 7.92 -1.26 -11.68
N LEU A 80 7.75 -0.75 -10.45
CA LEU A 80 6.70 0.22 -10.14
C LEU A 80 7.11 1.58 -10.70
N ALA A 81 6.27 2.14 -11.59
CA ALA A 81 6.47 3.47 -12.13
C ALA A 81 6.32 4.53 -11.01
N ASP A 82 7.23 5.50 -10.98
CA ASP A 82 7.22 6.63 -10.05
C ASP A 82 5.92 7.45 -10.15
N PRO A 83 5.46 8.08 -9.05
CA PRO A 83 6.15 8.20 -7.77
C PRO A 83 5.83 7.06 -6.81
N VAL A 84 6.84 6.28 -6.48
CA VAL A 84 6.78 5.39 -5.31
C VAL A 84 6.93 6.27 -4.07
N HIS A 85 5.82 6.53 -3.37
CA HIS A 85 5.88 7.30 -2.14
C HIS A 85 6.45 6.44 -1.01
N GLU A 86 7.57 6.87 -0.42
CA GLU A 86 8.21 6.19 0.73
C GLU A 86 7.44 6.45 2.03
N HIS A 87 6.33 5.77 2.29
CA HIS A 87 5.60 5.88 3.56
C HIS A 87 4.68 4.67 3.80
N LEU A 88 3.98 4.65 4.94
CA LEU A 88 2.82 3.79 5.12
C LEU A 88 1.64 4.30 4.28
N VAL A 89 0.69 3.43 3.93
CA VAL A 89 -0.58 3.83 3.32
C VAL A 89 -1.34 4.71 4.31
N THR A 90 -1.29 6.03 4.20
CA THR A 90 -1.95 6.92 5.17
C THR A 90 -3.33 7.38 4.72
N ALA A 91 -4.11 7.81 5.71
CA ALA A 91 -5.38 8.51 5.59
C ALA A 91 -5.32 9.68 4.60
N VAL A 92 -4.25 10.46 4.68
CA VAL A 92 -4.00 11.63 3.82
C VAL A 92 -3.77 11.17 2.38
N THR A 93 -3.02 10.09 2.17
CA THR A 93 -2.75 9.52 0.85
C THR A 93 -4.04 9.03 0.18
N LEU A 94 -4.91 8.35 0.93
CA LEU A 94 -6.22 7.88 0.44
C LEU A 94 -7.13 9.04 0.03
N LEU A 95 -7.23 10.08 0.87
CA LEU A 95 -8.01 11.28 0.55
C LEU A 95 -7.43 12.06 -0.63
N ALA A 96 -6.11 12.16 -0.75
CA ALA A 96 -5.48 12.81 -1.89
C ALA A 96 -5.78 12.06 -3.20
N LEU A 97 -5.78 10.73 -3.17
CA LEU A 97 -6.07 9.86 -4.31
C LEU A 97 -7.53 10.00 -4.78
N GLU A 98 -8.48 10.00 -3.84
CA GLU A 98 -9.92 10.19 -4.13
C GLU A 98 -10.26 11.60 -4.61
N ASN A 99 -9.52 12.62 -4.16
CA ASN A 99 -9.74 14.00 -4.58
C ASN A 99 -9.01 14.37 -5.87
N GLY A 100 -8.35 13.41 -6.53
CA GLY A 100 -7.60 13.64 -7.78
C GLY A 100 -6.38 14.55 -7.60
N LYS A 101 -5.87 14.69 -6.37
CA LYS A 101 -4.73 15.55 -6.04
C LYS A 101 -3.38 14.84 -6.12
N VAL A 102 -3.37 13.52 -6.31
CA VAL A 102 -2.18 12.76 -6.67
C VAL A 102 -1.99 12.89 -8.17
N LYS A 103 -1.08 13.77 -8.60
CA LYS A 103 -0.60 13.79 -9.98
C LYS A 103 0.45 12.68 -10.10
N VAL A 104 0.16 11.69 -10.95
CA VAL A 104 1.17 10.77 -11.49
C VAL A 104 2.07 11.58 -12.44
#